data_AF-A0A416EHP9-F1
#
_entry.id   AF-A0A416EHP9-F1
#
_cell.length_a   1.000
_cell.length_b   1.000
_cell.length_c   1.000
_cell.angle_alpha   90.00
_cell.angle_beta   90.00
_cell.angle_gamma   90.00
#
_symmetry.space_group_name_H-M   'P 1'
#
loop_
_entity.id
_entity.type
_entity.pdbx_description
1 polymer ?
#
loop_
_entity_poly.entity_id
_entity_poly.type
_entity_poly.pdbx_seq_one_letter_code
_entity_poly.pdbx_strand_id
1 'polypeptide(L)'
;MVESMELLDYLSAKAGCMYLSDLHRVNNFLAVHHALRELPPDTFSVKEWNDAVRYITGEQHDFFSSDEAEKYLAEYVMKKGTL
;
A
#
# COMPACT_ATOMS: atom_id res chain seq x y z
N MET A 1 11.05 0.86 18.38
CA MET A 1 11.30 0.80 16.93
C MET A 1 10.00 0.39 16.25
N VAL A 2 9.14 1.35 15.91
CA VAL A 2 7.94 1.12 15.09
C VAL A 2 7.70 2.44 14.36
N GLU A 3 8.11 2.54 13.09
CA GLU A 3 8.01 3.79 12.31
C GLU A 3 7.47 3.56 10.89
N SER A 4 6.88 2.41 10.60
CA SER A 4 6.39 2.05 9.26
C SER A 4 4.92 1.64 9.21
N MET A 5 4.19 1.74 10.33
CA MET A 5 2.85 1.16 10.46
C MET A 5 1.71 2.11 10.07
N GLU A 6 1.88 3.44 10.04
CA GLU A 6 0.72 4.35 9.89
C GLU A 6 0.01 4.21 8.53
N LEU A 7 0.75 4.18 7.42
CA LEU A 7 0.17 3.95 6.10
C LEU A 7 -0.44 2.54 5.97
N LEU A 8 0.26 1.51 6.45
CA LEU A 8 -0.22 0.13 6.40
C LEU A 8 -1.48 -0.06 7.26
N ASP A 9 -1.53 0.55 8.44
CA ASP A 9 -2.69 0.54 9.33
C ASP A 9 -3.86 1.26 8.66
N TYR A 10 -3.63 2.44 8.05
CA TYR A 10 -4.66 3.15 7.27
C TYR A 10 -5.22 2.28 6.15
N LEU A 11 -4.34 1.66 5.34
CA LEU A 11 -4.75 0.80 4.24
C LEU A 11 -5.52 -0.42 4.75
N SER A 12 -5.11 -1.03 5.86
CA SER A 12 -5.82 -2.18 6.44
C SER A 12 -7.22 -1.80 6.94
N ALA A 13 -7.34 -0.68 7.64
CA ALA A 13 -8.61 -0.17 8.14
C ALA A 13 -9.57 0.17 6.99
N LYS A 14 -9.06 0.82 5.93
CA LYS A 14 -9.84 1.17 4.74
C LYS A 14 -10.22 -0.03 3.88
N ALA A 15 -9.33 -1.02 3.76
CA ALA A 15 -9.60 -2.25 3.04
C ALA A 15 -10.49 -3.23 3.82
N GLY A 16 -10.86 -2.92 5.07
CA GLY A 16 -11.65 -3.81 5.93
C GLY A 16 -10.88 -5.05 6.40
N CYS A 17 -9.54 -5.00 6.38
CA CYS A 17 -8.68 -6.07 6.85
C CYS A 17 -8.51 -5.98 8.37
N MET A 18 -8.67 -7.09 9.07
CA MET A 18 -8.44 -7.16 10.52
C MET A 18 -6.95 -7.18 10.87
N TYR A 19 -6.10 -7.66 9.94
CA TYR A 19 -4.66 -7.78 10.14
C TYR A 19 -3.90 -7.23 8.94
N LEU A 20 -2.73 -6.63 9.20
CA LEU A 20 -1.81 -6.17 8.15
C LEU A 20 -1.40 -7.30 7.19
N SER A 21 -1.24 -8.52 7.71
CA SER A 21 -0.90 -9.69 6.89
C SER A 21 -1.91 -9.94 5.76
N ASP A 22 -3.15 -9.51 5.93
CA ASP A 22 -4.19 -9.67 4.93
C ASP A 22 -4.03 -8.70 3.76
N LEU A 23 -3.28 -7.60 3.90
CA LEU A 23 -3.00 -6.67 2.80
C LEU A 23 -2.22 -7.31 1.65
N HIS A 24 -1.43 -8.38 1.90
CA HIS A 24 -0.72 -9.14 0.87
C HIS A 24 -1.63 -10.09 0.07
N ARG A 25 -2.86 -10.30 0.52
CA ARG A 25 -3.76 -11.26 -0.13
C ARG A 25 -4.38 -10.61 -1.36
N VAL A 26 -4.31 -11.30 -2.49
CA VAL A 26 -4.90 -10.87 -3.76
C VAL A 26 -6.38 -10.51 -3.62
N ASN A 27 -7.13 -11.23 -2.77
CA ASN A 27 -8.55 -10.94 -2.51
C ASN A 27 -8.81 -9.53 -1.96
N ASN A 28 -7.82 -8.92 -1.30
CA ASN A 28 -7.92 -7.59 -0.71
C ASN A 28 -7.36 -6.49 -1.62
N PHE A 29 -6.68 -6.84 -2.70
CA PHE A 29 -6.02 -5.87 -3.58
C PHE A 29 -6.99 -4.86 -4.21
N LEU A 30 -8.21 -5.28 -4.54
CA LEU A 30 -9.23 -4.36 -5.03
C LEU A 30 -9.62 -3.33 -3.95
N ALA A 31 -9.78 -3.77 -2.70
CA ALA A 31 -10.10 -2.88 -1.58
C ALA A 31 -8.93 -1.94 -1.24
N VAL A 32 -7.69 -2.44 -1.30
CA VAL A 32 -6.48 -1.64 -1.15
C VAL A 32 -6.37 -0.60 -2.27
N HIS A 33 -6.63 -0.98 -3.53
CA HIS A 33 -6.65 -0.05 -4.65
C HIS A 33 -7.68 1.08 -4.46
N HIS A 34 -8.87 0.75 -3.96
CA HIS A 34 -9.86 1.78 -3.62
C HIS A 34 -9.37 2.72 -2.52
N ALA A 35 -8.74 2.19 -1.47
CA ALA A 35 -8.17 3.00 -0.39
C ALA A 35 -7.07 3.94 -0.88
N LEU A 36 -6.20 3.47 -1.78
CA LEU A 36 -5.12 4.27 -2.39
C LEU A 36 -5.67 5.44 -3.19
N ARG A 37 -6.73 5.23 -3.99
CA ARG A 37 -7.36 6.30 -4.78
C ARG A 37 -7.99 7.41 -3.94
N GLU A 38 -8.35 7.13 -2.69
CA GLU A 38 -8.86 8.13 -1.75
C GLU A 38 -7.75 8.88 -1.00
N LEU A 39 -6.51 8.39 -1.08
CA LEU A 39 -5.40 8.87 -0.29
C LEU A 39 -4.47 9.77 -1.13
N PRO A 40 -4.34 11.06 -0.80
CA PRO A 40 -3.35 11.91 -1.45
C PRO A 40 -1.92 11.40 -1.18
N PRO A 41 -1.04 11.31 -2.18
CA PRO A 41 0.33 10.82 -2.01
C PRO A 41 1.13 11.57 -0.94
N ASP A 42 0.88 12.88 -0.80
CA ASP A 42 1.57 13.77 0.15
C ASP A 42 1.13 13.58 1.61
N THR A 43 0.13 12.73 1.89
CA THR A 43 -0.38 12.48 3.24
C THR A 43 0.65 11.75 4.11
N PHE A 44 1.43 10.87 3.49
CA PHE A 44 2.46 10.07 4.14
C PHE A 44 3.81 10.31 3.50
N SER A 45 4.86 10.09 4.27
CA SER A 45 6.23 10.24 3.80
C SER A 45 6.59 9.18 2.76
N VAL A 46 7.53 9.51 1.86
CA VAL A 46 8.04 8.54 0.87
C VAL A 46 8.60 7.26 1.53
N LYS A 47 9.14 7.37 2.75
CA LYS A 47 9.62 6.22 3.53
C LYS A 47 8.48 5.25 3.84
N GLU A 48 7.34 5.76 4.30
CA GLU A 48 6.17 4.94 4.60
C GLU A 48 5.61 4.28 3.36
N TRP A 49 5.58 5.00 2.23
CA TRP A 49 5.19 4.44 0.95
C TRP A 49 6.13 3.33 0.49
N ASN A 50 7.45 3.53 0.58
CA ASN A 50 8.44 2.49 0.25
C ASN A 50 8.26 1.26 1.15
N ASP A 51 8.05 1.46 2.45
CA ASP A 51 7.81 0.37 3.39
C ASP A 51 6.50 -0.37 3.09
N ALA A 52 5.43 0.35 2.71
CA ALA A 52 4.16 -0.25 2.32
C ALA A 52 4.27 -1.05 1.02
N VAL A 53 5.01 -0.54 0.03
CA VAL A 53 5.33 -1.29 -1.20
C VAL A 53 6.06 -2.58 -0.84
N ARG A 54 7.17 -2.48 -0.12
CA ARG A 54 7.99 -3.63 0.29
C ARG A 54 7.21 -4.67 1.06
N TYR A 55 6.30 -4.22 1.92
CA TYR A 55 5.38 -5.10 2.62
C TYR A 55 4.45 -5.76 1.60
N ILE A 56 3.50 -5.02 1.03
CA ILE A 56 2.38 -5.55 0.24
C ILE A 56 2.84 -6.37 -0.98
N THR A 57 3.88 -5.93 -1.68
CA THR A 57 4.37 -6.62 -2.90
C THR A 57 5.46 -7.66 -2.61
N GLY A 58 6.13 -7.55 -1.46
CA GLY A 58 7.36 -8.29 -1.15
C GLY A 58 8.58 -7.84 -1.96
N GLU A 59 8.45 -6.83 -2.82
CA GLU A 59 9.55 -6.33 -3.68
C GLU A 59 10.32 -5.21 -2.99
N GLN A 60 11.65 -5.31 -2.98
CA GLN A 60 12.51 -4.22 -2.51
C GLN A 60 12.65 -3.16 -3.59
N HIS A 61 11.73 -2.19 -3.57
CA HIS A 61 11.80 -0.99 -4.38
C HIS A 61 11.86 0.24 -3.49
N ASP A 62 12.71 1.20 -3.83
CA ASP A 62 12.80 2.50 -3.18
C ASP A 62 12.52 3.59 -4.19
N PHE A 63 11.53 4.42 -3.87
CA PHE A 63 11.16 5.58 -4.66
C PHE A 63 11.71 6.86 -4.01
N PHE A 64 11.87 7.90 -4.83
CA PHE A 64 12.32 9.22 -4.37
C PHE A 64 11.14 10.16 -4.08
N SER A 65 9.93 9.77 -4.46
CA SER A 65 8.70 10.52 -4.20
C SER A 65 7.55 9.61 -3.77
N SER A 66 6.65 10.14 -2.95
CA SER A 66 5.42 9.44 -2.53
C SER A 66 4.51 9.13 -3.72
N ASP A 67 4.45 10.01 -4.73
CA ASP A 67 3.65 9.84 -5.95
C ASP A 67 4.09 8.62 -6.77
N GLU A 68 5.41 8.45 -6.98
CA GLU A 68 5.94 7.28 -7.70
C GLU A 68 5.62 5.98 -6.96
N ALA A 69 5.77 5.98 -5.63
CA ALA A 69 5.52 4.81 -4.81
C ALA A 69 4.03 4.44 -4.74
N GLU A 70 3.14 5.43 -4.54
CA GLU A 70 1.68 5.25 -4.58
C GLU A 70 1.25 4.68 -5.92
N LYS A 71 1.70 5.29 -7.02
CA LYS A 71 1.35 4.87 -8.37
C LYS A 71 1.81 3.44 -8.65
N TYR A 72 3.05 3.10 -8.29
CA TYR A 72 3.55 1.74 -8.45
C TYR A 72 2.70 0.74 -7.65
N LEU A 73 2.38 1.05 -6.40
CA LEU A 73 1.58 0.18 -5.55
C LEU A 73 0.16 0.00 -6.12
N ALA A 74 -0.49 1.10 -6.52
CA ALA A 74 -1.82 1.09 -7.14
C ALA A 74 -1.85 0.24 -8.42
N GLU A 75 -0.85 0.39 -9.29
CA GLU A 75 -0.72 -0.43 -10.49
C GLU A 75 -0.50 -1.91 -10.17
N TYR A 76 0.33 -2.22 -9.16
CA TYR A 76 0.60 -3.60 -8.74
C TYR A 76 -0.68 -4.29 -8.27
N VAL A 77 -1.40 -3.68 -7.32
CA VAL A 77 -2.62 -4.26 -6.76
C VAL A 77 -3.73 -4.38 -7.80
N MET A 78 -3.84 -3.43 -8.74
CA MET A 78 -4.79 -3.52 -9.84
C MET A 78 -4.45 -4.69 -10.79
N LYS A 79 -3.19 -4.79 -11.25
CA LYS A 79 -2.74 -5.86 -12.16
C LYS A 79 -2.94 -7.25 -11.55
N LYS A 80 -2.67 -7.40 -10.25
CA LYS A 80 -2.79 -8.68 -9.54
C LYS A 80 -4.21 -9.01 -9.09
N GLY A 81 -5.03 -8.01 -8.76
CA GLY A 81 -6.42 -8.18 -8.34
C GLY A 81 -7.41 -8.50 -9.48
N THR A 82 -6.98 -8.36 -10.74
CA THR A 82 -7.81 -8.71 -11.92
C THR A 82 -7.53 -10.13 -12.46
N LEU A 83 -6.59 -10.86 -11.85
CA LEU A 83 -6.23 -12.26 -12.18
C LEU A 83 -6.98 -13.24 -11.29
#